data_AF-A0A849PMJ5-F1
#
_entry.id   AF-A0A849PMJ5-F1
#
_cell.length_a   1.000
_cell.length_b   1.000
_cell.length_c   1.000
_cell.angle_alpha   90.00
_cell.angle_beta   90.00
_cell.angle_gamma   90.00
#
_symmetry.space_group_name_H-M   'P 1'
#
loop_
_entity.id
_entity.type
_entity.pdbx_description
1 polymer ?
#
loop_
_entity_poly.entity_id
_entity_poly.type
_entity_poly.pdbx_seq_one_letter_code
_entity_poly.pdbx_strand_id
1 'polypeptide(L)'
;MITKLALKNFKSISESGIEIDLKPLTVLMGPNASGKSSILEAIGIFAQSIGNPLTSKGDLVVYRDFTDVIHKRETNRWLTIEIGVDNIGYNYSFKKLNKEARQSVKVGDEEIVRVTNEFFEGMGRVYRFEYPPELASKPCGYSSKSILEKRIFEANEQVTDDLSTMLNQAQEITTTIRSSLEGKVIFISSTRGIVPEEIATGDIPDNVGFNGIIANISVNCRKTLRHRAASFQSGFVRQQNTLVVGHPFFNFKCGSAGSHAAADDENIHFSLFDFRVPDSFKFTQRFIR
;
A
#
# COMPACT_ATOMS: atom_id res chain seq x y z
N MET A 1 -9.75 8.63 2.71
CA MET A 1 -9.35 7.22 2.46
C MET A 1 -8.86 7.15 1.03
N ILE A 2 -7.85 6.34 0.70
CA ILE A 2 -7.48 6.13 -0.70
C ILE A 2 -8.62 5.43 -1.45
N THR A 3 -8.97 5.93 -2.63
CA THR A 3 -10.08 5.45 -3.46
C THR A 3 -9.62 4.90 -4.79
N LYS A 4 -8.37 5.17 -5.20
CA LYS A 4 -7.80 4.73 -6.47
C LYS A 4 -6.32 4.43 -6.34
N LEU A 5 -5.88 3.40 -7.05
CA LEU A 5 -4.48 3.03 -7.23
C LEU A 5 -4.24 2.72 -8.70
N ALA A 6 -3.26 3.39 -9.33
CA ALA A 6 -2.77 3.00 -10.64
C ALA A 6 -1.28 2.68 -10.57
N LEU A 7 -0.87 1.61 -11.25
CA LEU A 7 0.49 1.10 -11.22
C LEU A 7 0.98 0.77 -12.62
N LYS A 8 2.22 1.13 -12.93
CA LYS A 8 2.93 0.71 -14.15
C LYS A 8 4.34 0.29 -13.80
N ASN A 9 4.83 -0.75 -14.49
CA ASN A 9 6.22 -1.20 -14.39
C ASN A 9 6.66 -1.55 -12.95
N PHE A 10 5.78 -2.24 -12.22
CA PHE A 10 5.98 -2.60 -10.82
C PHE A 10 5.89 -4.12 -10.62
N LYS A 11 7.00 -4.78 -10.29
CA LYS A 11 7.09 -6.24 -10.09
C LYS A 11 6.43 -7.04 -11.23
N SER A 12 5.31 -7.71 -10.98
CA SER A 12 4.58 -8.49 -12.00
C SER A 12 3.73 -7.62 -12.94
N ILE A 13 3.53 -6.34 -12.61
CA ILE A 13 2.72 -5.39 -13.39
C ILE A 13 3.60 -4.77 -14.47
N SER A 14 3.23 -4.99 -15.73
CA SER A 14 3.98 -4.51 -16.90
C SER A 14 3.74 -3.02 -17.17
N GLU A 15 4.30 -2.53 -18.28
CA GLU A 15 4.08 -1.16 -18.78
C GLU A 15 2.63 -0.84 -19.14
N SER A 16 1.84 -1.87 -19.52
CA SER A 16 0.40 -1.67 -19.77
C SER A 16 -0.34 -1.16 -18.54
N GLY A 17 0.21 -1.45 -17.36
CA GLY A 17 -0.31 -1.00 -16.09
C GLY A 17 -1.60 -1.66 -15.67
N ILE A 18 -2.04 -1.27 -14.48
CA ILE A 18 -3.35 -1.57 -13.94
C ILE A 18 -3.90 -0.34 -13.24
N GLU A 19 -5.23 -0.25 -13.19
CA GLU A 19 -5.96 0.72 -12.40
C GLU A 19 -6.98 -0.02 -11.54
N ILE A 20 -7.07 0.35 -10.27
CA ILE A 20 -7.92 -0.30 -9.28
C ILE A 20 -8.68 0.77 -8.50
N ASP A 21 -10.01 0.67 -8.53
CA ASP A 21 -10.87 1.38 -7.60
C ASP A 21 -10.87 0.69 -6.24
N LEU A 22 -10.52 1.45 -5.21
CA LEU A 22 -10.51 0.99 -3.82
C LEU A 22 -11.80 1.42 -3.13
N LYS A 23 -12.49 0.44 -2.53
CA LYS A 23 -13.63 0.64 -1.64
C LYS A 23 -13.21 0.40 -0.19
N PRO A 24 -13.97 0.89 0.81
CA PRO A 24 -13.69 0.70 2.25
C PRO A 24 -13.22 -0.70 2.62
N LEU A 25 -13.84 -1.72 2.01
CA LEU A 25 -13.35 -3.09 2.00
C LEU A 25 -13.08 -3.52 0.56
N THR A 26 -11.81 -3.80 0.25
CA THR A 26 -11.37 -4.32 -1.04
C THR A 26 -10.67 -5.66 -0.81
N VAL A 27 -11.16 -6.73 -1.43
CA VAL A 27 -10.59 -8.07 -1.31
C VAL A 27 -9.94 -8.46 -2.64
N LEU A 28 -8.62 -8.69 -2.61
CA LEU A 28 -7.86 -9.13 -3.78
C LEU A 28 -7.84 -10.66 -3.84
N MET A 29 -8.48 -11.25 -4.85
CA MET A 29 -8.52 -12.69 -5.07
C MET A 29 -7.88 -13.06 -6.42
N GLY A 30 -7.35 -14.28 -6.52
CA GLY A 30 -6.79 -14.83 -7.76
C GLY A 30 -5.65 -15.81 -7.52
N PRO A 31 -5.13 -16.47 -8.58
CA PRO A 31 -4.08 -17.47 -8.48
C PRO A 31 -2.79 -16.95 -7.85
N ASN A 32 -1.94 -17.86 -7.36
CA ASN A 32 -0.61 -17.48 -6.90
C ASN A 32 0.17 -16.76 -8.02
N ALA A 33 1.02 -15.80 -7.64
CA ALA A 33 1.76 -14.93 -8.56
C ALA A 33 0.92 -14.04 -9.50
N SER A 34 -0.41 -13.90 -9.29
CA SER A 34 -1.26 -13.01 -10.09
C SER A 34 -1.06 -11.50 -9.84
N GLY A 35 -0.11 -11.10 -8.99
CA GLY A 35 0.19 -9.69 -8.68
C GLY A 35 -0.53 -9.10 -7.46
N LYS A 36 -1.32 -9.88 -6.71
CA LYS A 36 -1.97 -9.42 -5.47
C LYS A 36 -1.00 -8.80 -4.47
N SER A 37 0.10 -9.50 -4.18
CA SER A 37 1.14 -8.99 -3.28
C SER A 37 1.81 -7.75 -3.84
N SER A 38 1.98 -7.66 -5.18
CA SER A 38 2.57 -6.48 -5.83
C SER A 38 1.70 -5.23 -5.66
N ILE A 39 0.37 -5.37 -5.67
CA ILE A 39 -0.56 -4.26 -5.37
C ILE A 39 -0.34 -3.76 -3.94
N LEU A 40 -0.34 -4.66 -2.95
CA LEU A 40 -0.11 -4.30 -1.55
C LEU A 40 1.26 -3.66 -1.36
N GLU A 41 2.30 -4.31 -1.86
CA GLU A 41 3.68 -3.85 -1.80
C GLU A 41 3.92 -2.47 -2.43
N ALA A 42 3.17 -2.12 -3.49
CA ALA A 42 3.24 -0.80 -4.09
C ALA A 42 2.67 0.29 -3.17
N ILE A 43 1.56 0.00 -2.47
CA ILE A 43 1.04 0.89 -1.43
C ILE A 43 2.07 1.01 -0.29
N GLY A 44 2.65 -0.11 0.13
CA GLY A 44 3.64 -0.16 1.21
C GLY A 44 4.90 0.67 0.91
N ILE A 45 5.49 0.49 -0.27
CA ILE A 45 6.71 1.24 -0.66
C ILE A 45 6.41 2.73 -0.78
N PHE A 46 5.24 3.09 -1.30
CA PHE A 46 4.85 4.49 -1.45
C PHE A 46 4.61 5.15 -0.09
N ALA A 47 3.86 4.49 0.80
CA ALA A 47 3.56 4.99 2.13
C ALA A 47 4.81 5.15 3.02
N GLN A 48 5.73 4.18 3.01
CA GLN A 48 6.98 4.29 3.80
C GLN A 48 7.95 5.36 3.25
N SER A 49 7.74 5.81 2.02
CA SER A 49 8.59 6.80 1.35
C SER A 49 8.07 8.22 1.47
N ILE A 50 6.95 8.45 2.17
CA ILE A 50 6.39 9.79 2.38
C ILE A 50 7.45 10.71 3.01
N GLY A 51 7.65 11.90 2.44
CA GLY A 51 8.65 12.88 2.85
C GLY A 51 10.10 12.54 2.45
N ASN A 52 10.34 11.36 1.87
CA ASN A 52 11.66 10.84 1.53
C ASN A 52 11.74 10.44 0.06
N PRO A 53 12.94 10.26 -0.51
CA PRO A 53 13.09 9.53 -1.76
C PRO A 53 12.47 8.14 -1.66
N LEU A 54 11.94 7.62 -2.78
CA LEU A 54 11.38 6.27 -2.84
C LEU A 54 12.38 5.24 -2.28
N THR A 55 12.04 4.63 -1.14
CA THR A 55 12.95 3.76 -0.37
C THR A 55 12.55 2.30 -0.50
N SER A 56 13.52 1.45 -0.84
CA SER A 56 13.34 0.00 -0.88
C SER A 56 13.53 -0.68 0.47
N LYS A 57 13.87 0.08 1.52
CA LYS A 57 14.08 -0.43 2.88
C LYS A 57 13.29 0.45 3.85
N GLY A 58 12.25 -0.12 4.45
CA GLY A 58 11.43 0.53 5.45
C GLY A 58 10.59 -0.50 6.22
N ASP A 59 9.74 -0.03 7.11
CA ASP A 59 9.00 -0.89 8.04
C ASP A 59 7.86 -1.68 7.36
N LEU A 60 7.34 -1.18 6.23
CA LEU A 60 6.24 -1.84 5.51
C LEU A 60 6.75 -2.88 4.51
N VAL A 61 7.82 -2.55 3.77
CA VAL A 61 8.43 -3.42 2.77
C VAL A 61 9.95 -3.29 2.76
N VAL A 62 10.61 -4.43 2.57
CA VAL A 62 12.07 -4.53 2.48
C VAL A 62 12.46 -5.31 1.23
N TYR A 63 13.25 -4.68 0.37
CA TYR A 63 13.87 -5.28 -0.80
C TYR A 63 15.39 -5.18 -0.73
N ARG A 64 16.07 -6.10 -1.42
CA ARG A 64 17.53 -6.11 -1.48
C ARG A 64 18.05 -4.93 -2.28
N ASP A 65 17.46 -4.73 -3.46
CA ASP A 65 17.74 -3.60 -4.33
C ASP A 65 16.45 -3.00 -4.89
N PHE A 66 16.48 -1.71 -5.23
CA PHE A 66 15.33 -1.03 -5.83
C PHE A 66 14.93 -1.63 -7.19
N THR A 67 15.85 -2.26 -7.92
CA THR A 67 15.50 -2.96 -9.17
C THR A 67 14.54 -4.12 -8.94
N ASP A 68 14.46 -4.69 -7.72
CA ASP A 68 13.52 -5.77 -7.40
C ASP A 68 12.05 -5.34 -7.48
N VAL A 69 11.77 -4.04 -7.41
CA VAL A 69 10.41 -3.50 -7.57
C VAL A 69 10.09 -3.10 -9.01
N ILE A 70 11.09 -3.03 -9.89
CA ILE A 70 10.91 -2.65 -11.30
C ILE A 70 10.56 -3.89 -12.11
N HIS A 71 9.53 -3.80 -12.96
CA HIS A 71 9.14 -4.93 -13.81
C HIS A 71 10.31 -5.39 -14.68
N LYS A 72 10.60 -6.70 -14.64
CA LYS A 72 11.75 -7.32 -15.33
C LYS A 72 13.12 -6.66 -15.05
N ARG A 73 13.22 -5.83 -14.00
CA ARG A 73 14.40 -5.01 -13.69
C ARG A 73 14.81 -4.07 -14.84
N GLU A 74 13.88 -3.67 -15.70
CA GLU A 74 14.13 -2.80 -16.86
C GLU A 74 14.26 -1.33 -16.41
N THR A 75 15.48 -0.93 -16.01
CA THR A 75 15.77 0.35 -15.36
C THR A 75 15.61 1.60 -16.24
N ASN A 76 15.50 1.41 -17.55
CA ASN A 76 15.30 2.49 -18.53
C ASN A 76 13.84 2.92 -18.68
N ARG A 77 12.91 2.21 -18.05
CA ARG A 77 11.48 2.53 -18.08
C ARG A 77 11.02 3.24 -16.80
N TRP A 78 9.90 3.94 -16.92
CA TRP A 78 9.30 4.66 -15.79
C TRP A 78 8.50 3.70 -14.93
N LEU A 79 8.85 3.56 -13.66
CA LEU A 79 7.97 3.00 -12.64
C LEU A 79 7.00 4.10 -12.24
N THR A 80 5.70 3.82 -12.27
CA THR A 80 4.65 4.82 -11.98
C THR A 80 3.73 4.30 -10.89
N ILE A 81 3.52 5.10 -9.85
CA ILE A 81 2.54 4.86 -8.79
C ILE A 81 1.64 6.09 -8.69
N GLU A 82 0.34 5.87 -8.85
CA GLU A 82 -0.68 6.89 -8.65
C GLU A 82 -1.56 6.50 -7.47
N ILE A 83 -1.78 7.44 -6.56
CA ILE A 83 -2.72 7.32 -5.45
C ILE A 83 -3.80 8.39 -5.60
N GLY A 84 -5.07 7.96 -5.57
CA GLY A 84 -6.22 8.84 -5.61
C GLY A 84 -7.03 8.84 -4.30
N VAL A 85 -7.64 9.98 -4.01
CA VAL A 85 -8.66 10.18 -2.97
C VAL A 85 -9.80 10.93 -3.63
N ASP A 86 -10.98 10.32 -3.68
CA ASP A 86 -12.14 10.84 -4.41
C ASP A 86 -11.79 11.24 -5.84
N ASN A 87 -11.88 12.53 -6.21
CA ASN A 87 -11.51 13.01 -7.54
C ASN A 87 -10.06 13.48 -7.66
N ILE A 88 -9.30 13.58 -6.57
CA ILE A 88 -7.94 14.10 -6.61
C ILE A 88 -6.92 12.96 -6.69
N GLY A 89 -5.82 13.18 -7.39
CA GLY A 89 -4.77 12.19 -7.57
C GLY A 89 -3.38 12.77 -7.43
N TYR A 90 -2.46 11.94 -6.93
CA TYR A 90 -1.03 12.19 -6.91
C TYR A 90 -0.32 11.10 -7.67
N ASN A 91 0.50 11.49 -8.63
CA ASN A 91 1.30 10.60 -9.45
C ASN A 91 2.78 10.78 -9.12
N TYR A 92 3.47 9.67 -8.86
CA TYR A 92 4.92 9.60 -8.75
C TYR A 92 5.48 8.66 -9.82
N SER A 93 6.37 9.18 -10.66
CA SER A 93 7.10 8.40 -11.64
C SER A 93 8.60 8.46 -11.37
N PHE A 94 9.28 7.32 -11.46
CA PHE A 94 10.73 7.23 -11.27
C PHE A 94 11.39 6.37 -12.35
N LYS A 95 12.51 6.87 -12.90
CA LYS A 95 13.35 6.13 -13.85
C LYS A 95 14.73 5.88 -13.25
N LYS A 96 15.06 4.61 -13.01
CA LYS A 96 16.28 4.22 -12.28
C LYS A 96 17.56 4.53 -13.05
N LEU A 97 17.58 4.36 -14.38
CA LEU A 97 18.77 4.52 -15.23
C LEU A 97 19.47 5.86 -14.98
N ASN A 98 18.71 6.95 -15.08
CA ASN A 98 19.20 8.32 -14.90
C ASN A 98 18.86 8.89 -13.52
N LYS A 99 18.17 8.11 -12.68
CA LYS A 99 17.63 8.52 -11.38
C LYS A 99 16.78 9.80 -11.50
N GLU A 100 15.90 9.79 -12.50
CA GLU A 100 14.92 10.86 -12.79
C GLU A 100 13.63 10.61 -12.02
N ALA A 101 12.95 11.68 -11.63
CA ALA A 101 11.66 11.60 -10.97
C ALA A 101 10.70 12.65 -11.52
N ARG A 102 9.43 12.29 -11.64
CA ARG A 102 8.33 13.21 -11.95
C ARG A 102 7.26 13.07 -10.89
N GLN A 103 6.69 14.21 -10.50
CA GLN A 103 5.61 14.26 -9.55
C GLN A 103 4.53 15.17 -10.13
N SER A 104 3.29 14.70 -10.09
CA SER A 104 2.17 15.52 -10.53
C SER A 104 0.93 15.29 -9.71
N VAL A 105 0.04 16.28 -9.78
CA VAL A 105 -1.28 16.25 -9.17
C VAL A 105 -2.34 16.40 -10.23
N LYS A 106 -3.51 15.80 -9.99
CA LYS A 106 -4.66 15.87 -10.88
C LYS A 106 -5.97 16.07 -10.13
N VAL A 107 -6.94 16.64 -10.83
CA VAL A 107 -8.37 16.69 -10.44
C VAL A 107 -9.17 16.03 -11.56
N GLY A 108 -9.91 14.98 -11.21
CA GLY A 108 -10.47 14.06 -12.18
C GLY A 108 -9.36 13.41 -13.02
N ASP A 109 -9.46 13.58 -14.33
CA ASP A 109 -8.46 13.11 -15.30
C ASP A 109 -7.50 14.22 -15.77
N GLU A 110 -7.68 15.45 -15.28
CA GLU A 110 -6.88 16.59 -15.67
C GLU A 110 -5.68 16.78 -14.75
N GLU A 111 -4.47 16.67 -15.32
CA GLU A 111 -3.23 17.05 -14.64
C GLU A 111 -3.20 18.57 -14.45
N ILE A 112 -2.94 19.02 -13.22
CA ILE A 112 -2.93 20.45 -12.88
C ILE A 112 -1.50 20.98 -12.90
N VAL A 113 -0.57 20.25 -12.27
CA VAL A 113 0.83 20.66 -12.16
C VAL A 113 1.70 19.43 -12.23
N ARG A 114 2.81 19.53 -12.98
CA ARG A 114 3.85 18.51 -13.03
C ARG A 114 5.21 19.13 -12.82
N VAL A 115 6.00 18.48 -11.96
CA VAL A 115 7.39 18.83 -11.71
C VAL A 115 8.29 17.65 -12.01
N THR A 116 9.54 17.95 -12.36
CA THR A 116 10.52 16.96 -12.77
C THR A 116 11.88 17.21 -12.14
N ASN A 117 12.67 16.14 -12.06
CA ASN A 117 14.10 16.16 -11.79
C ASN A 117 14.77 15.33 -12.86
N GLU A 118 15.20 16.03 -13.90
CA GLU A 118 15.89 15.45 -15.05
C GLU A 118 17.37 15.83 -15.03
N PHE A 119 18.20 14.92 -15.52
CA PHE A 119 19.61 15.18 -15.71
C PHE A 119 19.83 15.79 -17.09
N PHE A 120 20.40 16.99 -17.12
CA PHE A 120 20.81 17.67 -18.34
C PHE A 120 22.33 17.67 -18.41
N GLU A 121 22.86 17.18 -19.52
CA GLU A 121 24.30 17.20 -19.79
C GLU A 121 24.82 18.65 -19.72
N GLY A 122 25.90 18.88 -18.97
CA GLY A 122 26.46 20.22 -18.72
C GLY A 122 25.77 21.06 -17.63
N MET A 123 24.51 20.79 -17.29
CA MET A 123 23.77 21.52 -16.23
C MET A 123 23.54 20.71 -14.95
N GLY A 124 23.74 19.39 -15.00
CA GLY A 124 23.47 18.50 -13.88
C GLY A 124 21.96 18.27 -13.70
N ARG A 125 21.52 18.06 -12.46
CA ARG A 125 20.11 17.85 -12.15
C ARG A 125 19.37 19.17 -12.08
N VAL A 126 18.32 19.30 -12.88
CA VAL A 126 17.46 20.49 -12.90
C VAL A 126 16.09 20.14 -12.36
N TYR A 127 15.67 20.90 -11.34
CA TYR A 127 14.35 20.80 -10.71
C TYR A 127 13.47 21.91 -11.27
N ARG A 128 12.41 21.54 -11.98
CA ARG A 128 11.57 22.51 -12.69
C ARG A 128 10.15 22.00 -12.89
N PHE A 129 9.25 22.93 -13.18
CA PHE A 129 7.94 22.60 -13.69
C PHE A 129 8.04 22.10 -15.14
N GLU A 130 7.26 21.08 -15.48
CA GLU A 130 7.00 20.61 -16.84
C GLU A 130 5.61 21.03 -17.33
N TYR A 131 4.66 21.21 -16.41
CA TYR A 131 3.29 21.59 -16.68
C TYR A 131 2.76 22.45 -15.51
N PRO A 132 1.95 23.49 -15.77
CA PRO A 132 1.45 23.94 -17.06
C PRO A 132 2.50 24.69 -17.91
N PRO A 133 2.26 24.94 -19.21
CA PRO A 133 3.22 25.57 -20.13
C PRO A 133 3.77 26.92 -19.64
N GLU A 134 2.98 27.70 -18.91
CA GLU A 134 3.34 29.01 -18.35
C GLU A 134 4.40 28.91 -17.24
N LEU A 135 4.50 27.74 -16.61
CA LEU A 135 5.54 27.42 -15.63
C LEU A 135 6.67 26.58 -16.21
N ALA A 136 6.52 26.04 -17.43
CA ALA A 136 7.49 25.12 -17.99
C ALA A 136 8.91 25.69 -17.95
N SER A 137 9.84 24.87 -17.46
CA SER A 137 11.24 25.22 -17.23
C SER A 137 11.55 26.18 -16.07
N LYS A 138 10.54 26.75 -15.39
CA LYS A 138 10.77 27.55 -14.18
C LYS A 138 11.21 26.67 -13.01
N PRO A 139 12.12 27.15 -12.14
CA PRO A 139 12.57 26.40 -10.98
C PRO A 139 11.45 26.26 -9.94
N CYS A 140 11.38 25.10 -9.29
CA CYS A 140 10.48 24.85 -8.17
C CYS A 140 11.20 24.88 -6.81
N GLY A 141 10.43 25.02 -5.73
CA GLY A 141 10.89 25.24 -4.35
C GLY A 141 11.91 24.25 -3.81
N TYR A 142 11.49 22.99 -3.67
CA TYR A 142 12.19 21.98 -2.86
C TYR A 142 12.68 20.77 -3.65
N SER A 143 13.67 20.05 -3.10
CA SER A 143 14.23 18.81 -3.67
C SER A 143 13.12 17.82 -4.05
N SER A 144 12.84 17.70 -5.34
CA SER A 144 11.73 16.89 -5.86
C SER A 144 11.96 15.37 -5.78
N LYS A 145 12.94 14.91 -5.01
CA LYS A 145 13.08 13.48 -4.72
C LYS A 145 12.09 13.03 -3.66
N SER A 146 11.72 13.91 -2.72
CA SER A 146 10.80 13.58 -1.65
C SER A 146 9.38 13.39 -2.19
N ILE A 147 8.78 12.25 -1.87
CA ILE A 147 7.39 11.93 -2.21
C ILE A 147 6.44 12.70 -1.32
N LEU A 148 5.38 13.25 -1.91
CA LEU A 148 4.31 13.98 -1.20
C LEU A 148 4.85 15.13 -0.35
N GLU A 149 5.89 15.80 -0.85
CA GLU A 149 6.40 17.04 -0.27
C GLU A 149 5.71 18.21 -0.97
N LYS A 150 4.87 18.96 -0.25
CA LYS A 150 4.05 20.01 -0.86
C LYS A 150 4.89 21.13 -1.48
N ARG A 151 6.05 21.43 -0.90
CA ARG A 151 6.95 22.50 -1.36
C ARG A 151 7.52 22.28 -2.76
N ILE A 152 7.36 21.08 -3.34
CA ILE A 152 7.73 20.83 -4.73
C ILE A 152 6.87 21.64 -5.71
N PHE A 153 5.67 22.06 -5.29
CA PHE A 153 4.75 22.87 -6.08
C PHE A 153 4.81 24.35 -5.70
N GLU A 154 5.86 24.81 -5.02
CA GLU A 154 6.12 26.23 -4.82
C GLU A 154 6.94 26.78 -6.00
N ALA A 155 6.57 27.95 -6.51
CA ALA A 155 7.39 28.68 -7.48
C ALA A 155 8.43 29.52 -6.74
N ASN A 156 9.67 29.54 -7.22
CA ASN A 156 10.74 30.38 -6.65
C ASN A 156 10.69 31.84 -7.10
N GLU A 157 9.74 32.18 -7.97
CA GLU A 157 9.59 33.48 -8.61
C GLU A 157 8.14 33.93 -8.52
N GLN A 158 7.90 35.23 -8.70
CA GLN A 158 6.53 35.75 -8.79
C GLN A 158 5.82 35.14 -10.01
N VAL A 159 4.62 34.63 -9.76
CA VAL A 159 3.71 34.09 -10.77
C VAL A 159 2.41 34.89 -10.73
N THR A 160 1.58 34.75 -11.77
CA THR A 160 0.25 35.36 -11.80
C THR A 160 -0.64 34.79 -10.69
N ASP A 161 -1.68 35.53 -10.30
CA ASP A 161 -2.61 35.10 -9.24
C ASP A 161 -3.30 33.77 -9.57
N ASP A 162 -3.62 33.54 -10.85
CA ASP A 162 -4.20 32.28 -11.33
C ASP A 162 -3.25 31.10 -11.12
N LEU A 163 -1.97 31.27 -11.49
CA LEU A 163 -0.94 30.24 -11.29
C LEU A 163 -0.65 30.02 -9.80
N SER A 164 -0.64 31.09 -9.01
CA SER A 164 -0.48 31.00 -7.55
C SER A 164 -1.61 30.17 -6.92
N THR A 165 -2.86 30.42 -7.33
CA THR A 165 -4.04 29.67 -6.88
C THR A 165 -3.95 28.19 -7.23
N MET A 166 -3.56 27.89 -8.48
CA MET A 166 -3.33 26.53 -8.96
C MET A 166 -2.22 25.79 -8.18
N LEU A 167 -1.10 26.46 -7.91
CA LEU A 167 0.01 25.90 -7.13
C LEU A 167 -0.39 25.65 -5.67
N ASN A 168 -1.19 26.54 -5.07
CA ASN A 168 -1.76 26.32 -3.74
C ASN A 168 -2.69 25.11 -3.73
N GLN A 169 -3.55 24.96 -4.75
CA GLN A 169 -4.40 23.77 -4.89
C GLN A 169 -3.58 22.48 -5.01
N ALA A 170 -2.46 22.50 -5.75
CA ALA A 170 -1.56 21.35 -5.84
C ALA A 170 -0.95 20.96 -4.48
N GLN A 171 -0.61 21.95 -3.66
CA GLN A 171 -0.14 21.72 -2.29
C GLN A 171 -1.22 21.13 -1.38
N GLU A 172 -2.47 21.58 -1.52
CA GLU A 172 -3.62 21.04 -0.78
C GLU A 172 -3.92 19.59 -1.16
N ILE A 173 -3.90 19.27 -2.46
CA ILE A 173 -4.04 17.90 -2.96
C ILE A 173 -2.96 17.01 -2.36
N THR A 174 -1.70 17.46 -2.42
CA THR A 174 -0.56 16.73 -1.86
C THR A 174 -0.75 16.45 -0.37
N THR A 175 -1.19 17.46 0.38
CA THR A 175 -1.47 17.34 1.81
C THR A 175 -2.61 16.35 2.09
N THR A 176 -3.66 16.37 1.28
CA THR A 176 -4.82 15.47 1.41
C THR A 176 -4.42 14.01 1.15
N ILE A 177 -3.70 13.74 0.06
CA ILE A 177 -3.20 12.40 -0.26
C ILE A 177 -2.23 11.91 0.83
N ARG A 178 -1.29 12.77 1.26
CA ARG A 178 -0.36 12.46 2.36
C ARG A 178 -1.10 12.06 3.62
N SER A 179 -2.07 12.85 4.05
CA SER A 179 -2.88 12.58 5.25
C SER A 179 -3.69 11.30 5.16
N SER A 180 -3.96 10.79 3.95
CA SER A 180 -4.69 9.53 3.73
C SER A 180 -3.82 8.29 3.85
N LEU A 181 -2.50 8.43 3.84
CA LEU A 181 -1.54 7.33 3.88
C LEU A 181 -0.64 7.36 5.12
N GLU A 182 -0.14 8.53 5.50
CA GLU A 182 0.84 8.70 6.58
C GLU A 182 0.26 8.20 7.91
N GLY A 183 0.93 7.20 8.50
CA GLY A 183 0.49 6.54 9.74
C GLY A 183 -0.81 5.72 9.62
N LYS A 184 -1.34 5.50 8.41
CA LYS A 184 -2.62 4.81 8.18
C LYS A 184 -2.51 3.49 7.42
N VAL A 185 -1.30 3.12 7.00
CA VAL A 185 -1.04 1.85 6.30
C VAL A 185 -0.42 0.86 7.26
N ILE A 186 -1.05 -0.31 7.42
CA ILE A 186 -0.58 -1.41 8.25
C ILE A 186 -0.66 -2.69 7.42
N PHE A 187 0.41 -3.48 7.44
CA PHE A 187 0.38 -4.84 6.89
C PHE A 187 0.19 -5.87 7.98
N ILE A 188 -0.89 -6.64 7.83
CA ILE A 188 -1.16 -7.79 8.66
C ILE A 188 -0.81 -9.02 7.82
N SER A 189 0.21 -9.74 8.25
CA SER A 189 0.59 -11.01 7.65
C SER A 189 0.33 -12.14 8.64
N SER A 190 0.00 -13.31 8.11
CA SER A 190 0.01 -14.56 8.87
C SER A 190 1.00 -15.50 8.21
N THR A 191 1.88 -16.07 9.00
CA THR A 191 2.79 -17.11 8.52
C THR A 191 2.05 -18.45 8.50
N ARG A 192 2.06 -19.11 7.34
CA ARG A 192 1.66 -20.52 7.26
C ARG A 192 2.82 -21.37 7.79
N GLY A 193 2.60 -22.02 8.93
CA GLY A 193 3.56 -22.94 9.53
C GLY A 193 2.92 -23.72 10.68
N ILE A 194 3.58 -24.81 11.08
CA ILE A 194 3.32 -25.45 12.37
C ILE A 194 3.81 -24.45 13.41
N VAL A 195 2.90 -23.80 14.13
CA VAL A 195 3.26 -23.07 15.35
C VAL A 195 3.81 -24.13 16.31
N PRO A 196 5.06 -24.00 16.82
CA PRO A 196 5.54 -24.92 17.84
C PRO A 196 4.53 -24.95 18.99
N GLU A 197 4.10 -26.13 19.39
CA GLU A 197 3.06 -26.31 20.41
C GLU A 197 3.47 -25.75 21.79
N GLU A 198 4.75 -25.46 21.97
CA GLU A 198 5.33 -25.05 23.24
C GLU A 198 6.18 -23.79 23.05
N ILE A 199 5.67 -22.66 23.57
CA ILE A 199 6.50 -21.51 23.95
C ILE A 199 6.71 -21.68 25.45
N ALA A 200 7.97 -21.83 25.89
CA ALA A 200 8.27 -21.86 27.32
C ALA A 200 7.85 -20.51 27.94
N THR A 201 7.18 -20.57 29.09
CA THR A 201 6.72 -19.37 29.81
C THR A 201 7.92 -18.48 30.12
N GLY A 202 8.03 -17.33 29.44
CA GLY A 202 9.11 -16.36 29.65
C GLY A 202 9.89 -15.96 28.40
N ASP A 203 9.77 -16.71 27.29
CA ASP A 203 10.50 -16.38 26.06
C ASP A 203 9.70 -15.44 25.15
N ILE A 204 10.39 -14.41 24.62
CA ILE A 204 9.89 -13.58 23.52
C ILE A 204 10.35 -14.27 22.22
N PRO A 205 9.45 -14.73 21.34
CA PRO A 205 9.86 -15.37 20.10
C PRO A 205 10.68 -14.39 19.25
N ASP A 206 11.78 -14.86 18.67
CA ASP A 206 12.64 -14.10 17.75
C ASP A 206 11.89 -13.55 16.51
N ASN A 207 10.65 -14.03 16.31
CA ASN A 207 9.78 -13.73 15.17
C ASN A 207 8.88 -12.50 15.42
N VAL A 208 8.98 -11.85 16.58
CA VAL A 208 8.20 -10.66 16.92
C VAL A 208 9.02 -9.43 16.50
N GLY A 209 8.72 -8.90 15.31
CA GLY A 209 9.32 -7.64 14.86
C GLY A 209 9.04 -6.50 15.84
N PHE A 210 10.08 -5.75 16.19
CA PHE A 210 9.95 -4.51 16.95
C PHE A 210 8.93 -3.60 16.25
N ASN A 211 7.78 -3.37 16.92
CA ASN A 211 6.68 -2.47 16.54
C ASN A 211 5.60 -2.95 15.55
N GLY A 212 5.49 -4.26 15.27
CA GLY A 212 4.35 -4.82 14.52
C GLY A 212 3.40 -5.64 15.40
N ILE A 213 2.13 -5.24 15.52
CA ILE A 213 1.11 -6.09 16.16
C ILE A 213 0.80 -7.26 15.20
N ILE A 214 1.25 -8.47 15.55
CA ILE A 214 0.87 -9.70 14.84
C ILE A 214 -0.42 -10.23 15.44
N ALA A 215 -1.54 -10.04 14.74
CA ALA A 215 -2.76 -10.81 14.98
C ALA A 215 -2.68 -12.11 14.17
N ASN A 216 -2.33 -13.23 14.84
CA ASN A 216 -2.34 -14.55 14.21
C ASN A 216 -3.77 -15.07 14.08
N ILE A 217 -4.35 -14.97 12.88
CA ILE A 217 -5.56 -15.69 12.50
C ILE A 217 -5.12 -16.90 11.66
N SER A 218 -4.93 -18.06 12.30
CA SER A 218 -4.70 -19.33 11.61
C SER A 218 -6.01 -20.10 11.45
N VAL A 219 -6.37 -20.44 10.21
CA VAL A 219 -7.44 -21.40 9.92
C VAL A 219 -6.79 -22.74 9.59
N ASN A 220 -6.96 -23.73 10.47
CA ASN A 220 -6.40 -25.06 10.28
C ASN A 220 -7.40 -25.95 9.52
N CYS A 221 -7.18 -26.17 8.22
CA CYS A 221 -8.03 -27.02 7.38
C CYS A 221 -7.60 -28.50 7.32
N ARG A 222 -6.75 -29.00 8.24
CA ARG A 222 -6.18 -30.36 8.14
C ARG A 222 -7.05 -31.53 8.63
N LYS A 223 -8.36 -31.38 8.84
CA LYS A 223 -9.23 -32.54 9.10
C LYS A 223 -10.15 -32.81 7.92
N THR A 224 -9.92 -33.95 7.27
CA THR A 224 -10.82 -34.57 6.30
C THR A 224 -12.19 -34.75 6.95
N LEU A 225 -13.17 -33.94 6.58
CA LEU A 225 -14.56 -34.11 6.97
C LEU A 225 -15.14 -35.30 6.20
N ARG A 226 -14.93 -36.53 6.71
CA ARG A 226 -15.78 -37.66 6.32
C ARG A 226 -17.16 -37.44 6.93
N HIS A 227 -18.15 -37.32 6.05
CA HIS A 227 -19.60 -37.41 6.32
C HIS A 227 -20.06 -36.98 7.71
N ARG A 228 -20.27 -35.67 7.90
CA ARG A 228 -21.31 -35.15 8.80
C ARG A 228 -21.54 -33.68 8.46
N ALA A 229 -22.80 -33.31 8.26
CA ALA A 229 -23.22 -31.92 8.27
C ALA A 229 -22.88 -31.35 9.66
N ALA A 230 -21.89 -30.49 9.74
CA ALA A 230 -21.56 -29.75 10.94
C ALA A 230 -21.70 -28.26 10.63
N SER A 231 -22.68 -27.63 11.28
CA SER A 231 -22.80 -26.18 11.36
C SER A 231 -21.59 -25.61 12.09
N PHE A 232 -20.91 -24.63 11.49
CA PHE A 232 -19.89 -23.84 12.18
C PHE A 232 -20.58 -22.98 13.25
N GLN A 233 -20.38 -23.30 14.52
CA GLN A 233 -20.54 -22.36 15.63
C GLN A 233 -19.15 -21.94 16.09
N SER A 234 -18.65 -20.79 15.64
CA SER A 234 -17.55 -20.10 16.31
C SER A 234 -18.13 -19.01 17.21
N GLY A 235 -18.22 -19.34 18.50
CA GLY A 235 -18.54 -18.40 19.56
C GLY A 235 -17.39 -17.41 19.76
N PHE A 236 -17.73 -16.13 19.74
CA PHE A 236 -16.85 -15.01 20.03
C PHE A 236 -16.41 -14.98 21.50
N VAL A 237 -15.21 -14.45 21.70
CA VAL A 237 -14.68 -13.74 22.88
C VAL A 237 -15.62 -13.69 24.10
N ARG A 238 -15.23 -14.36 25.18
CA ARG A 238 -15.75 -14.07 26.54
C ARG A 238 -14.69 -13.30 27.31
N GLN A 239 -14.88 -11.98 27.44
CA GLN A 239 -14.28 -11.21 28.52
C GLN A 239 -15.38 -10.92 29.54
N GLN A 240 -15.10 -11.17 30.82
CA GLN A 240 -16.03 -10.84 31.89
C GLN A 240 -16.28 -9.33 31.88
N ASN A 241 -17.56 -8.97 31.81
CA ASN A 241 -18.13 -7.63 31.80
C ASN A 241 -17.87 -6.78 30.54
N THR A 242 -18.50 -7.13 29.42
CA THR A 242 -19.40 -6.26 28.61
C THR A 242 -19.97 -7.10 27.46
N LEU A 243 -21.30 -7.04 27.28
CA LEU A 243 -22.06 -7.80 26.29
C LEU A 243 -21.87 -7.19 24.89
N VAL A 244 -21.28 -7.93 23.94
CA VAL A 244 -21.41 -7.63 22.51
C VAL A 244 -22.39 -8.64 21.94
N VAL A 245 -23.60 -8.16 21.65
CA VAL A 245 -24.72 -8.94 21.12
C VAL A 245 -24.30 -9.56 19.78
N GLY A 246 -24.42 -10.89 19.69
CA GLY A 246 -24.01 -11.66 18.55
C GLY A 246 -24.96 -11.52 17.36
N HIS A 247 -24.38 -11.35 16.17
CA HIS A 247 -24.84 -11.83 14.85
C HIS A 247 -23.57 -12.12 14.02
N PRO A 248 -23.51 -13.18 13.20
CA PRO A 248 -22.30 -13.53 12.45
C PRO A 248 -22.01 -12.49 11.36
N PHE A 249 -20.81 -11.89 11.39
CA PHE A 249 -20.34 -10.90 10.41
C PHE A 249 -20.07 -11.48 9.01
N PHE A 250 -19.92 -12.79 8.88
CA PHE A 250 -19.76 -13.48 7.60
C PHE A 250 -20.45 -14.85 7.65
N ASN A 251 -21.18 -15.18 6.59
CA ASN A 251 -21.78 -16.51 6.40
C ASN A 251 -21.31 -17.05 5.04
N PHE A 252 -20.22 -17.81 5.03
CA PHE A 252 -19.71 -18.45 3.82
C PHE A 252 -20.38 -19.82 3.64
N LYS A 253 -21.18 -19.99 2.58
CA LYS A 253 -21.63 -21.31 2.11
C LYS A 253 -20.60 -21.85 1.11
N CYS A 254 -19.89 -22.92 1.45
CA CYS A 254 -19.09 -23.68 0.48
C CYS A 254 -20.01 -24.52 -0.40
N GLY A 255 -19.92 -24.34 -1.72
CA GLY A 255 -20.45 -25.27 -2.71
C GLY A 255 -19.56 -26.51 -2.84
N SER A 256 -20.13 -27.65 -3.20
CA SER A 256 -19.41 -28.91 -3.40
C SER A 256 -18.53 -28.85 -4.65
N ALA A 257 -17.20 -28.85 -4.49
CA ALA A 257 -16.26 -29.02 -5.60
C ALA A 257 -16.00 -30.52 -5.84
N GLY A 258 -16.11 -30.93 -7.11
CA GLY A 258 -15.78 -32.28 -7.58
C GLY A 258 -14.27 -32.57 -7.47
N SER A 259 -13.96 -33.86 -7.40
CA SER A 259 -12.60 -34.37 -7.18
C SER A 259 -11.62 -33.94 -8.28
N HIS A 260 -10.69 -33.05 -7.95
CA HIS A 260 -9.43 -32.93 -8.67
C HIS A 260 -8.27 -32.98 -7.67
N ALA A 261 -7.37 -33.92 -7.90
CA ALA A 261 -6.10 -34.03 -7.19
C ALA A 261 -5.14 -32.97 -7.74
N ALA A 262 -5.13 -31.79 -7.11
CA ALA A 262 -4.03 -30.84 -7.14
C ALA A 262 -4.18 -29.91 -5.94
N ALA A 263 -3.09 -29.70 -5.21
CA ALA A 263 -3.02 -28.83 -4.06
C ALA A 263 -3.08 -27.36 -4.49
N ASP A 264 -4.28 -26.82 -4.69
CA ASP A 264 -4.51 -25.39 -4.82
C ASP A 264 -4.98 -24.83 -3.47
N ASP A 265 -4.03 -24.66 -2.55
CA ASP A 265 -4.25 -23.97 -1.28
C ASP A 265 -4.27 -22.45 -1.52
N GLU A 266 -5.46 -21.87 -1.70
CA GLU A 266 -5.66 -20.44 -1.89
C GLU A 266 -5.10 -19.63 -0.71
N ASN A 267 -4.24 -18.64 -0.98
CA ASN A 267 -3.82 -17.64 0.00
C ASN A 267 -4.87 -16.52 0.05
N ILE A 268 -5.64 -16.44 1.13
CA ILE A 268 -6.53 -15.31 1.39
C ILE A 268 -5.73 -14.24 2.13
N HIS A 269 -5.49 -13.11 1.46
CA HIS A 269 -4.91 -11.92 2.08
C HIS A 269 -6.04 -10.97 2.49
N PHE A 270 -6.08 -10.61 3.77
CA PHE A 270 -6.97 -9.58 4.27
C PHE A 270 -6.23 -8.25 4.32
N SER A 271 -6.84 -7.19 3.80
CA SER A 271 -6.39 -5.81 3.98
C SER A 271 -7.51 -5.06 4.69
N LEU A 272 -7.23 -4.60 5.91
CA LEU A 272 -8.14 -3.77 6.69
C LEU A 272 -7.64 -2.34 6.63
N PHE A 273 -8.45 -1.46 6.02
CA PHE A 273 -8.22 -0.03 6.07
C PHE A 273 -9.11 0.56 7.17
N ASP A 274 -8.54 1.41 8.03
CA ASP A 274 -9.24 2.11 9.12
C ASP A 274 -9.68 1.24 10.32
N PHE A 275 -8.81 0.31 10.77
CA PHE A 275 -9.02 -0.40 12.03
C PHE A 275 -8.38 0.38 13.20
N ARG A 276 -9.20 0.98 14.06
CA ARG A 276 -8.72 1.57 15.32
C ARG A 276 -8.57 0.47 16.36
N VAL A 277 -7.32 0.14 16.71
CA VAL A 277 -7.01 -0.63 17.92
C VAL A 277 -7.02 0.36 19.09
N PRO A 278 -7.91 0.23 20.10
CA PRO A 278 -7.88 1.08 21.28
C PRO A 278 -6.58 0.88 22.07
N ASP A 279 -6.07 1.93 22.72
CA ASP A 279 -4.82 1.89 23.52
C ASP A 279 -4.83 0.86 24.67
N SER A 280 -5.99 0.28 24.99
CA SER A 280 -6.20 -0.71 26.04
C SER A 280 -6.29 -2.16 25.53
N PHE A 281 -6.08 -2.41 24.24
CA PHE A 281 -6.25 -3.74 23.66
C PHE A 281 -5.13 -4.70 24.10
N LYS A 282 -5.40 -5.54 25.11
CA LYS A 282 -4.51 -6.62 25.55
C LYS A 282 -5.04 -7.98 25.08
N PHE A 283 -4.26 -8.71 24.30
CA PHE A 283 -4.54 -10.14 24.06
C PHE A 283 -4.27 -10.94 25.33
N THR A 284 -5.25 -11.70 25.79
CA THR A 284 -5.02 -12.74 26.80
C THR A 284 -5.07 -14.09 26.12
N GLN A 285 -3.93 -14.77 26.03
CA GLN A 285 -3.87 -16.16 25.58
C GLN A 285 -4.46 -17.03 26.69
N ARG A 286 -5.63 -17.63 26.46
CA ARG A 286 -6.18 -18.66 27.35
C ARG A 286 -6.30 -19.96 26.57
N PHE A 287 -5.49 -20.93 26.96
CA PHE A 287 -5.59 -22.31 26.51
C PHE A 287 -6.91 -22.91 27.01
N ILE A 288 -7.67 -23.53 26.11
CA ILE A 288 -8.71 -24.51 26.47
C ILE A 288 -8.25 -25.82 25.82
N ARG A 289 -8.06 -26.84 26.66
CA ARG A 289 -7.69 -28.21 26.28
C ARG A 289 -8.71 -28.85 25.34
#